data_AF-A0A936L8C0-F1
#
_entry.id   AF-A0A936L8C0-F1
#
_cell.length_a   1.000
_cell.length_b   1.000
_cell.length_c   1.000
_cell.angle_alpha   90.00
_cell.angle_beta   90.00
_cell.angle_gamma   90.00
#
_symmetry.space_group_name_H-M   'P 1'
#
loop_
_entity.id
_entity.type
_entity.pdbx_description
1 polymer ?
#
loop_
_entity_poly.entity_id
_entity_poly.type
_entity_poly.pdbx_seq_one_letter_code
_entity_poly.pdbx_strand_id
1 'polypeptide(L)'
;MATVLKININDLNAQFFRDLGQKISSSTEIEIRIPEKKPKVEIFSDADFWQVIELFDWSKEDSDDIMAPAINKLAGMPVVNIYLFADKLSEKLHQLDTRLHGEAYLKNEGGDYLSVDDFLYVRCAVVAEGKAYFDNVLQNPSEFPADLSFEPILNLPDQAYELKTGGHSTMRLR
;
A
#
# COMPACT_ATOMS: atom_id res chain seq x y z
N MET A 1 -12.70 -2.63 47.59
CA MET A 1 -11.66 -1.90 46.83
C MET A 1 -11.25 -2.77 45.66
N ALA A 2 -11.19 -2.24 44.45
CA ALA A 2 -10.82 -3.02 43.26
C ALA A 2 -9.30 -2.89 43.00
N THR A 3 -8.62 -4.02 42.86
CA THR A 3 -7.19 -4.05 42.48
C THR A 3 -7.10 -4.10 40.96
N VAL A 4 -6.42 -3.12 40.36
CA VAL A 4 -6.19 -3.09 38.90
C VAL A 4 -4.84 -3.74 38.60
N LEU A 5 -4.86 -4.84 37.87
CA LEU A 5 -3.67 -5.55 37.43
C LEU A 5 -3.38 -5.23 35.96
N LYS A 6 -2.26 -4.56 35.68
CA LYS A 6 -1.79 -4.27 34.31
C LYS A 6 -0.80 -5.34 33.88
N ILE A 7 -1.09 -6.06 32.80
CA ILE A 7 -0.32 -7.22 32.33
C ILE A 7 -0.07 -7.04 30.83
N ASN A 8 1.11 -7.45 30.35
CA ASN A 8 1.38 -7.50 28.91
C ASN A 8 0.63 -8.69 28.28
N ILE A 9 0.15 -8.55 27.05
CA ILE A 9 -0.54 -9.64 26.34
C ILE A 9 0.35 -10.88 26.15
N ASN A 10 1.67 -10.71 26.07
CA ASN A 10 2.63 -11.80 25.93
C ASN A 10 2.81 -12.61 27.22
N ASP A 11 2.44 -12.03 28.36
CA ASP A 11 2.55 -12.68 29.68
C ASP A 11 1.27 -13.43 30.05
N LEU A 12 0.19 -13.27 29.28
CA LEU A 12 -1.08 -13.98 29.45
C LEU A 12 -0.96 -15.43 28.95
N ASN A 13 -0.60 -16.34 29.85
CA ASN A 13 -0.46 -17.76 29.55
C ASN A 13 -1.07 -18.67 30.64
N ALA A 14 -1.07 -19.98 30.41
CA ALA A 14 -1.68 -20.95 31.33
C ALA A 14 -1.04 -20.95 32.73
N GLN A 15 0.26 -20.63 32.85
CA GLN A 15 0.92 -20.55 34.16
C GLN A 15 0.46 -19.33 34.93
N PHE A 16 0.33 -18.18 34.25
CA PHE A 16 -0.17 -16.96 34.85
C PHE A 16 -1.54 -17.17 35.53
N PHE A 17 -2.49 -17.85 34.86
CA PHE A 17 -3.80 -18.13 35.46
C PHE A 17 -3.76 -19.09 36.64
N ARG A 18 -2.84 -20.07 36.64
CA ARG A 18 -2.62 -20.95 37.80
C ARG A 18 -2.12 -20.18 39.00
N ASP A 19 -1.12 -19.32 38.80
CA ASP A 19 -0.54 -18.52 39.88
C ASP A 19 -1.55 -17.50 40.41
N LEU A 20 -2.36 -16.91 39.52
CA LEU A 20 -3.43 -15.99 39.89
C LEU A 20 -4.51 -16.69 40.72
N GLY A 21 -4.93 -17.89 40.32
CA GLY A 21 -5.93 -18.68 41.05
C GLY A 21 -5.45 -19.14 42.44
N GLN A 22 -4.15 -19.37 42.62
CA GLN A 22 -3.59 -19.69 43.94
C GLN A 22 -3.55 -18.49 44.89
N LYS A 23 -3.46 -17.27 44.34
CA LYS A 23 -3.32 -16.03 45.13
C LYS A 23 -4.66 -15.39 45.50
N ILE A 24 -5.75 -15.74 44.81
CA ILE A 24 -7.06 -15.10 44.96
C ILE A 24 -8.04 -16.05 45.67
N SER A 25 -8.80 -15.53 46.64
CA SER A 25 -9.79 -16.31 47.39
C SER A 25 -10.97 -16.76 46.52
N SER A 26 -11.53 -17.94 46.82
CA SER A 26 -12.56 -18.65 46.04
C SER A 26 -13.88 -17.91 45.81
N SER A 27 -14.14 -16.80 46.52
CA SER A 27 -15.35 -15.98 46.38
C SER A 27 -15.12 -14.68 45.59
N THR A 28 -13.99 -14.54 44.90
CA THR A 28 -13.63 -13.31 44.18
C THR A 28 -13.93 -13.44 42.69
N GLU A 29 -14.77 -12.56 42.16
CA GLU A 29 -14.97 -12.44 40.71
C GLU A 29 -13.87 -11.57 40.09
N ILE A 30 -13.37 -11.97 38.91
CA ILE A 30 -12.33 -11.24 38.16
C ILE A 30 -12.96 -10.66 36.90
N GLU A 31 -12.81 -9.35 36.73
CA GLU A 31 -13.18 -8.64 35.50
C GLU A 31 -11.93 -8.42 34.63
N ILE A 32 -11.91 -8.93 33.39
CA ILE A 32 -10.86 -8.63 32.41
C ILE A 32 -11.40 -7.58 31.45
N ARG A 33 -10.82 -6.37 31.50
CA ARG A 33 -11.11 -5.30 30.55
C ARG A 33 -10.09 -5.33 29.43
N ILE A 34 -10.51 -5.80 28.25
CA ILE A 34 -9.71 -5.65 27.03
C ILE A 34 -9.98 -4.24 26.52
N PRO A 35 -8.98 -3.33 26.47
CA PRO A 35 -9.20 -2.03 25.87
C PRO A 35 -9.60 -2.24 24.41
N GLU A 36 -10.57 -1.45 23.92
CA GLU A 36 -10.85 -1.43 22.49
C GLU A 36 -9.54 -1.23 21.75
N LYS A 37 -9.28 -2.09 20.76
CA LYS A 37 -8.15 -1.96 19.87
C LYS A 37 -8.23 -0.54 19.34
N LYS A 38 -7.33 0.36 19.76
CA LYS A 38 -7.19 1.64 19.07
C LYS A 38 -7.12 1.24 17.61
N PRO A 39 -8.06 1.69 16.75
CA PRO A 39 -7.97 1.35 15.35
C PRO A 39 -6.53 1.64 14.94
N LYS A 40 -5.90 0.71 14.23
CA LYS A 40 -4.71 1.06 13.44
C LYS A 40 -5.20 2.26 12.64
N VAL A 41 -4.85 3.47 13.07
CA VAL A 41 -5.15 4.66 12.30
C VAL A 41 -4.36 4.41 11.05
N GLU A 42 -5.06 4.08 9.96
CA GLU A 42 -4.41 3.93 8.68
C GLU A 42 -3.89 5.31 8.33
N ILE A 43 -2.58 5.50 8.52
CA ILE A 43 -1.93 6.82 8.43
C ILE A 43 -1.93 7.30 6.96
N PHE A 44 -2.14 6.36 6.04
CA PHE A 44 -2.27 6.56 4.60
C PHE A 44 -3.21 5.50 4.03
N SER A 45 -4.41 5.91 3.64
CA SER A 45 -5.48 5.03 3.15
C SER A 45 -5.39 4.84 1.63
N ASP A 46 -6.17 3.90 1.10
CA ASP A 46 -6.37 3.75 -0.36
C ASP A 46 -6.90 5.05 -0.99
N ALA A 47 -7.74 5.81 -0.28
CA ALA A 47 -8.23 7.09 -0.80
C ALA A 47 -7.11 8.13 -0.93
N ASP A 48 -6.17 8.15 0.01
CA ASP A 48 -5.00 9.03 -0.05
C ASP A 48 -4.08 8.65 -1.21
N PHE A 49 -3.89 7.34 -1.45
CA PHE A 49 -3.14 6.85 -2.60
C PHE A 49 -3.73 7.37 -3.93
N TRP A 50 -5.03 7.17 -4.13
CA TRP A 50 -5.69 7.60 -5.37
C TRP A 50 -5.71 9.13 -5.53
N GLN A 51 -5.85 9.89 -4.45
CA GLN A 51 -5.73 11.35 -4.50
C GLN A 51 -4.35 11.82 -4.96
N VAL A 52 -3.27 11.07 -4.70
CA VAL A 52 -1.93 11.38 -5.21
C VAL A 52 -1.84 11.06 -6.71
N ILE A 53 -2.38 9.92 -7.15
CA ILE A 53 -2.41 9.53 -8.57
C ILE A 53 -3.23 10.51 -9.42
N GLU A 54 -4.37 10.98 -8.92
CA GLU A 54 -5.24 11.96 -9.59
C GLU A 54 -4.54 13.30 -9.90
N LEU A 55 -3.37 13.57 -9.32
CA LEU A 55 -2.59 14.78 -9.57
C LEU A 55 -1.72 14.69 -10.84
N PHE A 56 -1.69 13.55 -11.53
CA PHE A 56 -0.90 13.42 -12.76
C PHE A 56 -1.42 14.40 -13.82
N ASP A 57 -0.52 15.26 -14.32
CA ASP A 57 -0.85 16.26 -15.32
C ASP A 57 -0.62 15.72 -16.73
N TRP A 58 -1.58 14.94 -17.22
CA TRP A 58 -1.56 14.37 -18.57
C TRP A 58 -1.61 15.42 -19.71
N SER A 59 -1.66 16.72 -19.40
CA SER A 59 -1.43 17.77 -20.41
C SER A 59 0.05 17.97 -20.76
N LYS A 60 0.96 17.34 -20.00
CA LYS A 60 2.41 17.35 -20.23
C LYS A 60 2.84 16.18 -21.10
N GLU A 61 3.97 16.36 -21.78
CA GLU A 61 4.57 15.32 -22.62
C GLU A 61 5.64 14.51 -21.88
N ASP A 62 6.41 15.17 -21.01
CA ASP A 62 7.49 14.54 -20.24
C ASP A 62 6.95 13.88 -18.96
N SER A 63 7.39 12.67 -18.68
CA SER A 63 6.91 11.90 -17.52
C SER A 63 7.23 12.54 -16.18
N ASP A 64 8.37 13.23 -16.06
CA ASP A 64 8.72 13.93 -14.82
C ASP A 64 7.78 15.11 -14.61
N ASP A 65 7.43 15.83 -15.68
CA ASP A 65 6.44 16.92 -15.65
C ASP A 65 5.02 16.43 -15.34
N ILE A 66 4.61 15.27 -15.89
CA ILE A 66 3.31 14.63 -15.60
C ILE A 66 3.22 14.31 -14.10
N MET A 67 4.27 13.74 -13.51
CA MET A 67 4.27 13.29 -12.11
C MET A 67 4.61 14.40 -11.11
N ALA A 68 5.19 15.53 -11.54
CA ALA A 68 5.65 16.60 -10.67
C ALA A 68 4.61 17.04 -9.62
N PRO A 69 3.31 17.22 -9.93
CA PRO A 69 2.33 17.59 -8.90
C PRO A 69 2.16 16.52 -7.82
N ALA A 70 2.14 15.24 -8.20
CA ALA A 70 2.04 14.11 -7.27
C ALA A 70 3.30 13.98 -6.40
N ILE A 71 4.49 14.11 -6.99
CA ILE A 71 5.78 14.10 -6.29
C ILE A 71 5.82 15.21 -5.23
N ASN A 72 5.46 16.45 -5.60
CA ASN A 72 5.42 17.59 -4.69
C ASN A 72 4.43 17.37 -3.54
N LYS A 73 3.24 16.83 -3.84
CA LYS A 73 2.23 16.48 -2.83
C LYS A 73 2.78 15.47 -1.82
N LEU A 74 3.40 14.40 -2.31
CA LEU A 74 3.90 13.30 -1.49
C LEU A 74 5.12 13.74 -0.65
N ALA A 75 6.02 14.53 -1.22
CA ALA A 75 7.17 15.12 -0.50
C ALA A 75 6.74 16.05 0.65
N GLY A 76 5.59 16.71 0.50
CA GLY A 76 4.95 17.52 1.54
C GLY A 76 4.40 16.72 2.74
N MET A 77 4.16 15.41 2.58
CA MET A 77 3.63 14.52 3.63
C MET A 77 4.74 13.97 4.55
N PRO A 78 4.43 13.44 5.75
CA PRO A 78 5.42 12.75 6.58
C PRO A 78 6.15 11.64 5.81
N VAL A 79 7.43 11.40 6.12
CA VAL A 79 8.26 10.38 5.43
C VAL A 79 7.59 9.01 5.41
N VAL A 80 6.91 8.62 6.49
CA VAL A 80 6.17 7.34 6.57
C VAL A 80 5.09 7.22 5.50
N ASN A 81 4.47 8.31 5.06
CA ASN A 81 3.45 8.29 4.01
C ASN A 81 4.07 8.00 2.63
N ILE A 82 5.34 8.36 2.41
CA ILE A 82 6.05 8.03 1.16
C ILE A 82 6.28 6.51 1.09
N TYR A 83 6.71 5.89 2.20
CA TYR A 83 6.82 4.43 2.31
C TYR A 83 5.46 3.74 2.12
N LEU A 84 4.42 4.25 2.78
CA LEU A 84 3.07 3.68 2.63
C LEU A 84 2.52 3.83 1.22
N PHE A 85 2.84 4.93 0.51
CA PHE A 85 2.49 5.08 -0.90
C PHE A 85 3.22 4.03 -1.77
N ALA A 86 4.51 3.79 -1.53
CA ALA A 86 5.27 2.75 -2.24
C ALA A 86 4.71 1.34 -1.99
N ASP A 87 4.34 1.04 -0.74
CA ASP A 87 3.68 -0.22 -0.37
C ASP A 87 2.34 -0.37 -1.10
N LYS A 88 1.55 0.72 -1.18
CA LYS A 88 0.26 0.73 -1.87
C LYS A 88 0.40 0.59 -3.38
N LEU A 89 1.38 1.26 -3.99
CA LEU A 89 1.70 1.08 -5.41
C LEU A 89 2.03 -0.39 -5.70
N SER A 90 2.92 -0.99 -4.90
CA SER A 90 3.29 -2.40 -5.01
C SER A 90 2.09 -3.33 -4.85
N GLU A 91 1.19 -3.03 -3.90
CA GLU A 91 -0.07 -3.75 -3.70
C GLU A 91 -0.96 -3.71 -4.96
N LYS A 92 -1.14 -2.53 -5.58
CA LYS A 92 -1.97 -2.40 -6.80
C LYS A 92 -1.36 -3.11 -8.00
N LEU A 93 -0.05 -3.00 -8.19
CA LEU A 93 0.66 -3.72 -9.24
C LEU A 93 0.57 -5.25 -9.06
N HIS A 94 0.62 -5.72 -7.81
CA HIS A 94 0.45 -7.13 -7.49
C HIS A 94 -0.98 -7.63 -7.75
N GLN A 95 -2.00 -6.82 -7.48
CA GLN A 95 -3.41 -7.17 -7.76
C GLN A 95 -3.66 -7.42 -9.25
N LEU A 96 -2.93 -6.73 -10.13
CA LEU A 96 -2.99 -6.93 -11.58
C LEU A 96 -2.05 -8.05 -12.06
N ASP A 97 -1.14 -8.55 -11.21
CA ASP A 97 -0.19 -9.61 -11.54
C ASP A 97 -0.82 -11.00 -11.49
N THR A 98 -1.79 -11.23 -12.37
CA THR A 98 -2.49 -12.51 -12.44
C THR A 98 -2.35 -13.12 -13.82
N ARG A 99 -2.46 -14.45 -13.86
CA ARG A 99 -2.47 -15.21 -15.09
C ARG A 99 -3.53 -14.72 -16.08
N LEU A 100 -4.72 -14.33 -15.59
CA LEU A 100 -5.80 -13.84 -16.44
C LEU A 100 -5.45 -12.52 -17.12
N HIS A 101 -4.81 -11.59 -16.41
CA HIS A 101 -4.36 -10.33 -17.01
C HIS A 101 -3.19 -10.55 -17.97
N GLY A 102 -2.25 -11.43 -17.64
CA GLY A 102 -1.14 -11.77 -18.54
C GLY A 102 -1.61 -12.46 -19.84
N GLU A 103 -2.57 -13.39 -19.76
CA GLU A 103 -3.17 -14.02 -20.94
C GLU A 103 -3.96 -13.01 -21.79
N ALA A 104 -4.66 -12.06 -21.15
CA ALA A 104 -5.36 -11.00 -21.86
C ALA A 104 -4.40 -10.03 -22.56
N TYR A 105 -3.31 -9.64 -21.90
CA TYR A 105 -2.24 -8.84 -22.49
C TYR A 105 -1.70 -9.49 -23.77
N LEU A 106 -1.26 -10.76 -23.71
CA LEU A 106 -0.76 -11.49 -24.87
C LEU A 106 -1.75 -11.53 -26.03
N LYS A 107 -3.02 -11.80 -25.70
CA LYS A 107 -4.10 -11.84 -26.69
C LYS A 107 -4.30 -10.48 -27.37
N ASN A 108 -4.22 -9.40 -26.60
CA ASN A 108 -4.46 -8.05 -27.09
C ASN A 108 -3.24 -7.50 -27.86
N GLU A 109 -2.02 -7.86 -27.45
CA GLU A 109 -0.78 -7.55 -28.16
C GLU A 109 -0.63 -8.37 -29.46
N GLY A 110 -1.23 -9.55 -29.52
CA GLY A 110 -1.07 -10.49 -30.64
C GLY A 110 0.25 -11.25 -30.60
N GLY A 111 0.85 -11.37 -29.41
CA GLY A 111 2.12 -12.05 -29.17
C GLY A 111 1.98 -13.38 -28.43
N ASP A 112 2.99 -14.22 -28.54
CA ASP A 112 3.08 -15.52 -27.85
C ASP A 112 4.10 -15.50 -26.68
N TYR A 113 4.73 -14.35 -26.45
CA TYR A 113 5.79 -14.16 -25.46
C TYR A 113 5.42 -13.05 -24.48
N LEU A 114 5.41 -13.38 -23.18
CA LEU A 114 5.13 -12.40 -22.13
C LEU A 114 6.44 -11.82 -21.62
N SER A 115 6.75 -10.60 -22.03
CA SER A 115 7.85 -9.82 -21.47
C SER A 115 7.49 -9.38 -20.04
N VAL A 116 8.40 -9.66 -19.09
CA VAL A 116 8.18 -9.34 -17.67
C VAL A 116 8.15 -7.82 -17.46
N ASP A 117 9.03 -7.10 -18.15
CA ASP A 117 9.14 -5.64 -18.04
C ASP A 117 7.96 -4.96 -18.71
N ASP A 118 7.58 -5.37 -19.93
CA ASP A 118 6.43 -4.76 -20.62
C ASP A 118 5.14 -5.01 -19.83
N PHE A 119 4.94 -6.23 -19.32
CA PHE A 119 3.79 -6.52 -18.47
C PHE A 119 3.79 -5.72 -17.16
N LEU A 120 4.96 -5.43 -16.58
CA LEU A 120 5.07 -4.52 -15.43
C LEU A 120 4.68 -3.09 -15.82
N TYR A 121 5.19 -2.57 -16.93
CA TYR A 121 4.99 -1.18 -17.34
C TYR A 121 3.55 -0.89 -17.77
N VAL A 122 2.86 -1.89 -18.32
CA VAL A 122 1.43 -1.81 -18.62
C VAL A 122 0.61 -1.78 -17.32
N ARG A 123 0.94 -2.61 -16.32
CA ARG A 123 0.29 -2.52 -14.99
C ARG A 123 0.51 -1.16 -14.34
N CYS A 124 1.71 -0.59 -14.50
CA CYS A 124 2.01 0.77 -14.06
C CYS A 124 1.08 1.79 -14.71
N ALA A 125 0.83 1.67 -16.02
CA ALA A 125 -0.08 2.55 -16.72
C ALA A 125 -1.53 2.40 -16.27
N VAL A 126 -2.01 1.16 -16.06
CA VAL A 126 -3.36 0.90 -15.53
C VAL A 126 -3.58 1.60 -14.17
N VAL A 127 -2.56 1.60 -13.31
CA VAL A 127 -2.61 2.33 -12.03
C VAL A 127 -2.56 3.85 -12.26
N ALA A 128 -1.70 4.33 -13.16
CA ALA A 128 -1.50 5.75 -13.46
C ALA A 128 -2.74 6.43 -14.07
N GLU A 129 -3.52 5.72 -14.89
CA GLU A 129 -4.82 6.17 -15.42
C GLU A 129 -5.85 6.46 -14.32
N GLY A 130 -5.60 5.94 -13.11
CA GLY A 130 -6.37 6.25 -11.92
C GLY A 130 -7.40 5.19 -11.56
N LYS A 131 -8.09 5.45 -10.44
CA LYS A 131 -8.88 4.45 -9.71
C LYS A 131 -9.95 3.78 -10.57
N ALA A 132 -10.69 4.55 -11.36
CA ALA A 132 -11.80 4.03 -12.14
C ALA A 132 -11.34 3.04 -13.23
N TYR A 133 -10.25 3.37 -13.91
CA TYR A 133 -9.66 2.50 -14.93
C TYR A 133 -9.05 1.25 -14.30
N PHE A 134 -8.30 1.43 -13.20
CA PHE A 134 -7.77 0.33 -12.41
C PHE A 134 -8.85 -0.66 -11.96
N ASP A 135 -9.94 -0.17 -11.34
CA ASP A 135 -11.02 -1.01 -10.85
C ASP A 135 -11.71 -1.77 -12.01
N ASN A 136 -11.87 -1.12 -13.16
CA ASN A 136 -12.44 -1.74 -14.35
C ASN A 136 -11.56 -2.89 -14.88
N VAL A 137 -10.27 -2.66 -15.05
CA VAL A 137 -9.32 -3.67 -15.53
C VAL A 137 -9.20 -4.81 -14.53
N LEU A 138 -9.12 -4.50 -13.23
CA LEU A 138 -9.03 -5.50 -12.16
C LEU A 138 -10.23 -6.47 -12.17
N GLN A 139 -11.43 -5.96 -12.46
CA GLN A 139 -12.65 -6.77 -12.54
C GLN A 139 -12.81 -7.48 -13.90
N ASN A 140 -12.25 -6.90 -14.97
CA ASN A 140 -12.43 -7.36 -16.33
C ASN A 140 -11.06 -7.56 -17.01
N PRO A 141 -10.39 -8.70 -16.83
CA PRO A 141 -9.06 -8.92 -17.39
C PRO A 141 -8.98 -8.74 -18.91
N SER A 142 -10.07 -8.93 -19.66
CA SER A 142 -10.11 -8.69 -21.11
C SER A 142 -9.89 -7.23 -21.52
N GLU A 143 -10.15 -6.28 -20.62
CA GLU A 143 -9.93 -4.85 -20.82
C GLU A 143 -8.47 -4.43 -20.57
N PHE A 144 -7.58 -5.39 -20.26
CA PHE A 144 -6.17 -5.10 -20.00
C PHE A 144 -5.50 -4.52 -21.27
N PRO A 145 -4.86 -3.35 -21.18
CA PRO A 145 -4.29 -2.68 -22.35
C PRO A 145 -3.06 -3.42 -22.88
N ALA A 146 -2.73 -3.23 -24.16
CA ALA A 146 -1.54 -3.80 -24.78
C ALA A 146 -0.55 -2.74 -25.29
N ASP A 147 -1.03 -1.53 -25.54
CA ASP A 147 -0.31 -0.41 -26.17
C ASP A 147 -0.12 0.78 -25.22
N LEU A 148 -0.38 0.58 -23.92
CA LEU A 148 -0.23 1.60 -22.89
C LEU A 148 0.86 1.19 -21.89
N SER A 149 1.80 2.10 -21.60
CA SER A 149 2.85 1.86 -20.60
C SER A 149 3.18 3.16 -19.86
N PHE A 150 3.54 3.04 -18.57
CA PHE A 150 3.94 4.19 -17.76
C PHE A 150 4.89 3.75 -16.63
N GLU A 151 6.06 3.21 -17.01
CA GLU A 151 7.15 2.85 -16.09
C GLU A 151 7.53 3.94 -15.08
N PRO A 152 7.54 5.26 -15.42
CA PRO A 152 8.06 6.29 -14.52
C PRO A 152 7.42 6.36 -13.13
N ILE A 153 6.17 5.90 -12.96
CA ILE A 153 5.48 5.84 -11.66
C ILE A 153 6.25 5.01 -10.62
N LEU A 154 7.07 4.04 -11.04
CA LEU A 154 7.91 3.25 -10.13
C LEU A 154 8.92 4.12 -9.37
N ASN A 155 9.36 5.21 -9.99
CA ASN A 155 10.33 6.15 -9.40
C ASN A 155 9.67 7.25 -8.56
N LEU A 156 8.35 7.42 -8.62
CA LEU A 156 7.63 8.49 -7.92
C LEU A 156 7.90 8.52 -6.40
N PRO A 157 7.85 7.41 -5.64
CA PRO A 157 8.13 7.44 -4.21
C PRO A 157 9.56 7.87 -3.90
N ASP A 158 10.53 7.41 -4.69
CA ASP A 158 11.95 7.73 -4.52
C ASP A 158 12.20 9.21 -4.83
N GLN A 159 11.65 9.73 -5.93
CA GLN A 159 11.73 11.16 -6.27
C GLN A 159 11.11 12.05 -5.19
N ALA A 160 9.95 11.64 -4.63
CA ALA A 160 9.33 12.36 -3.51
C ALA A 160 10.18 12.33 -2.23
N TYR A 161 10.83 11.19 -1.95
CA TYR A 161 11.72 11.04 -0.80
C TYR A 161 12.98 11.89 -0.94
N GLU A 162 13.61 11.89 -2.12
CA GLU A 162 14.77 12.72 -2.42
C GLU A 162 14.44 14.20 -2.30
N LEU A 163 13.31 14.64 -2.86
CA LEU A 163 12.83 16.02 -2.73
C LEU A 163 12.62 16.40 -1.26
N LYS A 164 12.03 15.50 -0.45
CA LYS A 164 11.78 15.73 0.97
C LYS A 164 13.05 15.82 1.82
N THR A 165 14.07 15.05 1.47
CA THR A 165 15.32 14.92 2.26
C THR A 165 16.46 15.80 1.74
N GLY A 166 16.27 16.52 0.63
CA GLY A 166 17.29 17.36 0.03
C GLY A 166 18.36 16.58 -0.74
N GLY A 167 18.01 15.43 -1.33
CA GLY A 167 18.88 14.66 -2.23
C GLY A 167 20.06 13.96 -1.55
N HIS A 168 20.01 13.71 -0.24
CA HIS A 168 21.12 13.10 0.52
C HIS A 168 20.85 11.67 0.97
N SER A 169 19.76 11.04 0.55
CA SER A 169 19.41 9.69 1.02
C SER A 169 18.59 8.94 -0.03
N THR A 170 19.06 7.76 -0.43
CA THR A 170 18.27 6.81 -1.22
C THR A 170 17.25 6.13 -0.31
N MET A 171 16.00 6.04 -0.74
CA MET A 171 14.96 5.32 0.00
C MET A 171 15.34 3.85 0.09
N ARG A 172 15.70 3.36 1.29
CA ARG A 172 15.96 1.93 1.50
C ARG A 172 14.64 1.22 1.77
N LEU A 173 14.08 0.59 0.74
CA LEU A 173 13.00 -0.38 0.90
C LEU A 173 13.52 -1.56 1.75
N ARG A 174 12.74 -1.99 2.74
CA ARG A 174 13.10 -3.09 3.66
C ARG A 174 12.75 -4.45 3.07
#